data_AF-Q16P66-F1
#
_entry.id   AF-Q16P66-F1
#
_cell.length_a   1.000
_cell.length_b   1.000
_cell.length_c   1.000
_cell.angle_alpha   90.00
_cell.angle_beta   90.00
_cell.angle_gamma   90.00
#
_symmetry.space_group_name_H-M   'P 1'
#
loop_
_entity.id
_entity.type
_entity.pdbx_description
1 polymer ?
#
loop_
_entity_poly.entity_id
_entity_poly.type
_entity_poly.pdbx_seq_one_letter_code
_entity_poly.pdbx_strand_id
1 'polypeptide(L)'
;MGAMLWKSCKQHESVKALIGTDSLRDFLGMANCVLSSFLARQGAGGAALSSDSEDYKFLATICGCLTNLAAFPEGRTHLAIETDGLLFANNLLLALDLFRMPEGRLLKRMSLTFVFNICLENNGAKFVLGDEARLGSIVRCLDQNNSQDVLTLSVSLLVRLIKSVPEYRTRAEIALQIPRVMVKQITSTSNQELKETASHLLELVEFDWIKAAINNGK
;
A
#
# COMPACT_ATOMS: atom_id res chain seq x y z
N MET A 1 -9.51 -22.01 -9.51
CA MET A 1 -9.63 -20.82 -10.40
C MET A 1 -8.59 -19.76 -10.06
N GLY A 2 -8.46 -19.32 -8.79
CA GLY A 2 -7.49 -18.30 -8.39
C GLY A 2 -6.02 -18.59 -8.76
N ALA A 3 -5.53 -19.82 -8.58
CA ALA A 3 -4.14 -20.16 -8.91
C ALA A 3 -3.80 -20.02 -10.41
N MET A 4 -4.78 -20.17 -11.31
CA MET A 4 -4.57 -19.97 -12.75
C MET A 4 -4.53 -18.47 -13.07
N LEU A 5 -5.45 -17.70 -12.51
CA LEU A 5 -5.48 -16.24 -12.64
C LEU A 5 -4.17 -15.59 -12.18
N TRP A 6 -3.64 -16.03 -11.03
CA TRP A 6 -2.35 -15.57 -10.49
C TRP A 6 -1.18 -15.90 -11.41
N LYS A 7 -1.14 -17.11 -11.98
CA LYS A 7 -0.08 -17.53 -12.92
C LYS A 7 -0.12 -16.70 -14.21
N SER A 8 -1.30 -16.43 -14.75
CA SER A 8 -1.45 -15.62 -15.97
C SER A 8 -0.95 -14.19 -15.75
N CYS A 9 -1.14 -13.63 -14.55
CA CYS A 9 -0.66 -12.28 -14.23
C CYS A 9 0.86 -12.20 -13.98
N LYS A 10 1.59 -13.32 -13.95
CA LYS A 10 3.07 -13.31 -13.77
C LYS A 10 3.85 -13.03 -15.04
N GLN A 11 3.22 -13.14 -16.20
CA GLN A 11 3.89 -12.95 -17.49
C GLN A 11 3.62 -11.53 -18.00
N HIS A 12 4.68 -10.80 -18.33
CA HIS A 12 4.59 -9.43 -18.82
C HIS A 12 3.72 -9.33 -20.08
N GLU A 13 3.87 -10.27 -21.02
CA GLU A 13 3.07 -10.30 -22.25
C GLU A 13 1.57 -10.49 -21.99
N SER A 14 1.20 -11.30 -20.99
CA SER A 14 -0.19 -11.45 -20.56
C SER A 14 -0.75 -10.15 -19.97
N VAL A 15 0.08 -9.40 -19.22
CA VAL A 15 -0.31 -8.10 -18.69
C VAL A 15 -0.55 -7.09 -19.81
N LYS A 16 0.37 -7.01 -20.78
CA LYS A 16 0.19 -6.14 -21.96
C LYS A 16 -1.09 -6.47 -22.73
N ALA A 17 -1.39 -7.75 -22.92
CA ALA A 17 -2.58 -8.21 -23.63
C ALA A 17 -3.90 -7.88 -22.89
N LEU A 18 -3.87 -7.68 -21.57
CA LEU A 18 -5.05 -7.37 -20.76
C LEU A 18 -5.34 -5.87 -20.67
N ILE A 19 -4.31 -5.01 -20.79
CA ILE A 19 -4.46 -3.57 -20.61
C ILE A 19 -5.37 -2.98 -21.68
N GLY A 20 -6.34 -2.17 -21.24
CA GLY A 20 -7.30 -1.51 -22.13
C GLY A 20 -8.43 -2.42 -22.64
N THR A 21 -8.51 -3.67 -22.18
CA THR A 21 -9.61 -4.58 -22.50
C THR A 21 -10.76 -4.45 -21.51
N ASP A 22 -11.98 -4.74 -21.96
CA ASP A 22 -13.15 -4.84 -21.07
C ASP A 22 -12.98 -5.96 -20.03
N SER A 23 -12.27 -7.04 -20.37
CA SER A 23 -11.96 -8.13 -19.44
C SER A 23 -11.19 -7.66 -18.21
N LEU A 24 -10.26 -6.71 -18.35
CA LEU A 24 -9.53 -6.14 -17.22
C LEU A 24 -10.46 -5.26 -16.37
N ARG A 25 -11.33 -4.47 -17.00
CA ARG A 25 -12.32 -3.65 -16.29
C ARG A 25 -13.28 -4.53 -15.48
N ASP A 26 -13.83 -5.57 -16.10
CA ASP A 26 -14.70 -6.55 -15.44
C ASP A 26 -13.99 -7.23 -14.26
N PHE A 27 -12.70 -7.56 -14.44
CA PHE A 27 -11.88 -8.12 -13.38
C PHE A 27 -11.71 -7.16 -12.19
N LEU A 28 -11.46 -5.87 -12.45
CA LEU A 28 -11.32 -4.85 -11.42
C LEU A 28 -12.64 -4.61 -10.68
N GLY A 29 -13.77 -4.56 -11.38
CA GLY A 29 -15.09 -4.50 -10.78
C GLY A 29 -15.38 -5.70 -9.87
N MET A 30 -15.05 -6.91 -10.34
CA MET A 30 -15.16 -8.13 -9.53
C MET A 30 -14.24 -8.09 -8.30
N ALA A 31 -12.99 -7.63 -8.45
CA ALA A 31 -12.05 -7.51 -7.35
C ALA A 31 -12.58 -6.58 -6.25
N ASN A 32 -13.15 -5.43 -6.63
CA ASN A 32 -13.80 -4.51 -5.70
C ASN A 32 -15.00 -5.13 -4.99
N CYS A 33 -15.84 -5.87 -5.71
CA CYS A 33 -17.00 -6.57 -5.13
C CYS A 33 -16.56 -7.61 -4.09
N VAL A 34 -15.53 -8.42 -4.41
CA VAL A 34 -14.99 -9.43 -3.49
C VAL A 34 -14.39 -8.80 -2.24
N LEU A 35 -13.57 -7.75 -2.41
CA LEU A 35 -13.00 -7.03 -1.28
C LEU A 35 -14.10 -6.42 -0.40
N SER A 36 -15.06 -5.72 -0.99
CA SER A 36 -16.15 -5.09 -0.24
C SER A 36 -16.97 -6.12 0.54
N SER A 37 -17.29 -7.26 -0.10
CA SER A 37 -18.02 -8.36 0.54
C SER A 37 -17.23 -9.02 1.67
N PHE A 38 -15.90 -9.13 1.53
CA PHE A 38 -15.03 -9.61 2.58
C PHE A 38 -14.99 -8.64 3.77
N LEU A 39 -14.81 -7.35 3.52
CA LEU A 39 -14.75 -6.32 4.56
C LEU A 39 -16.07 -6.17 5.31
N ALA A 40 -17.21 -6.24 4.61
CA ALA A 40 -18.53 -6.19 5.23
C ALA A 40 -18.72 -7.32 6.26
N ARG A 41 -18.27 -8.54 5.94
CA ARG A 41 -18.33 -9.68 6.87
C ARG A 41 -17.41 -9.50 8.07
N GLN A 42 -16.21 -8.97 7.88
CA GLN A 42 -15.30 -8.69 8.99
C GLN A 42 -15.81 -7.56 9.89
N GLY A 43 -16.45 -6.53 9.34
CA GLY A 43 -16.98 -5.39 10.10
C GLY A 43 -18.25 -5.69 10.90
N ALA A 44 -19.09 -6.63 10.45
CA ALA A 44 -20.37 -6.95 11.07
C ALA A 44 -20.29 -7.84 12.34
N GLY A 45 -19.17 -7.80 13.08
CA GLY A 45 -18.93 -8.72 14.19
C GLY A 45 -18.67 -10.17 13.74
N GLY A 46 -18.21 -10.33 12.49
CA GLY A 46 -17.85 -11.64 11.94
C GLY A 46 -16.70 -12.31 12.71
N ALA A 47 -16.51 -13.59 12.44
CA ALA A 47 -15.43 -14.38 13.04
C ALA A 47 -14.05 -13.73 12.82
N ALA A 48 -13.13 -13.98 13.74
CA ALA A 48 -11.74 -13.56 13.59
C ALA A 48 -11.19 -14.02 12.23
N LEU A 49 -10.37 -13.16 11.61
CA LEU A 49 -9.70 -13.49 10.34
C LEU A 49 -9.00 -14.84 10.46
N SER A 50 -9.33 -15.77 9.57
CA SER A 50 -8.65 -17.06 9.46
C SER A 50 -7.99 -17.17 8.08
N SER A 51 -6.66 -17.30 8.08
CA SER A 51 -5.89 -17.50 6.84
C SER A 51 -6.21 -18.80 6.11
N ASP A 52 -6.87 -19.75 6.80
CA ASP A 52 -7.29 -21.02 6.22
C ASP A 52 -8.67 -20.97 5.57
N SER A 53 -9.43 -19.88 5.79
CA SER A 53 -10.73 -19.71 5.15
C SER A 53 -10.59 -19.55 3.63
N GLU A 54 -11.54 -20.13 2.88
CA GLU A 54 -11.55 -20.03 1.43
C GLU A 54 -11.73 -18.58 0.95
N ASP A 55 -12.51 -17.79 1.69
CA ASP A 55 -12.68 -16.36 1.43
C ASP A 55 -11.37 -15.58 1.53
N TYR A 56 -10.58 -15.86 2.57
CA TYR A 56 -9.25 -15.25 2.73
C TYR A 56 -8.33 -15.63 1.58
N LYS A 57 -8.23 -16.94 1.27
CA LYS A 57 -7.37 -17.43 0.19
C LYS A 57 -7.79 -16.85 -1.17
N PHE A 58 -9.08 -16.72 -1.39
CA PHE A 58 -9.63 -16.14 -2.61
C PHE A 58 -9.28 -14.66 -2.72
N LEU A 59 -9.53 -13.87 -1.67
CA LEU A 59 -9.14 -12.46 -1.64
C LEU A 59 -7.62 -12.28 -1.80
N ALA A 60 -6.81 -13.06 -1.09
CA ALA A 60 -5.35 -13.03 -1.21
C ALA A 60 -4.91 -13.34 -2.65
N THR A 61 -5.63 -14.22 -3.35
CA THR A 61 -5.34 -14.51 -4.75
C THR A 61 -5.63 -13.31 -5.65
N ILE A 62 -6.76 -12.62 -5.45
CA ILE A 62 -7.10 -11.39 -6.20
C ILE A 62 -6.07 -10.29 -5.93
N CYS A 63 -5.77 -10.01 -4.66
CA CYS A 63 -4.74 -9.06 -4.26
C CYS A 63 -3.40 -9.38 -4.92
N GLY A 64 -3.04 -10.66 -4.95
CA GLY A 64 -1.91 -11.14 -5.70
C GLY A 64 -1.99 -10.73 -7.18
N CYS A 65 -3.03 -11.13 -7.90
CA CYS A 65 -3.15 -10.87 -9.34
C CYS A 65 -2.93 -9.38 -9.66
N LEU A 66 -3.56 -8.49 -8.90
CA LEU A 66 -3.43 -7.05 -9.04
C LEU A 66 -2.03 -6.53 -8.63
N THR A 67 -1.41 -7.12 -7.62
CA THR A 67 -0.01 -6.83 -7.25
C THR A 67 0.94 -7.15 -8.40
N ASN A 68 0.78 -8.31 -9.05
CA ASN A 68 1.60 -8.68 -10.22
C ASN A 68 1.33 -7.76 -11.40
N LEU A 69 0.06 -7.42 -11.65
CA LEU A 69 -0.29 -6.45 -12.69
C LEU A 69 0.44 -5.12 -12.47
N ALA A 70 0.40 -4.59 -11.25
CA ALA A 70 1.08 -3.36 -10.87
C ALA A 70 2.63 -3.48 -10.88
N ALA A 71 3.19 -4.69 -10.80
CA ALA A 71 4.65 -4.86 -10.85
C ALA A 71 5.24 -4.46 -12.23
N PHE A 72 4.45 -4.57 -13.30
CA PHE A 72 4.88 -4.19 -14.66
C PHE A 72 4.55 -2.73 -14.98
N PRO A 73 5.42 -2.00 -15.74
CA PRO A 73 5.23 -0.57 -16.05
C PRO A 73 3.87 -0.23 -16.64
N GLU A 74 3.44 -0.97 -17.65
CA GLU A 74 2.19 -0.74 -18.36
C GLU A 74 0.99 -0.97 -17.43
N GLY A 75 1.07 -2.01 -16.59
CA GLY A 75 0.02 -2.35 -15.63
C GLY A 75 -0.14 -1.29 -14.54
N ARG A 76 0.94 -0.86 -13.87
CA ARG A 76 0.84 0.23 -12.88
C ARG A 76 0.48 1.58 -13.50
N THR A 77 0.95 1.89 -14.71
CA THR A 77 0.58 3.13 -15.41
C THR A 77 -0.93 3.18 -15.64
N HIS A 78 -1.51 2.06 -16.09
CA HIS A 78 -2.95 1.94 -16.25
C HIS A 78 -3.69 2.03 -14.90
N LEU A 79 -3.31 1.21 -13.92
CA LEU A 79 -3.97 1.17 -12.60
C LEU A 79 -3.90 2.51 -11.84
N ALA A 80 -2.85 3.31 -12.05
CA ALA A 80 -2.68 4.61 -11.40
C ALA A 80 -3.65 5.70 -11.90
N ILE A 81 -4.41 5.44 -12.96
CA ILE A 81 -5.41 6.36 -13.51
C ILE A 81 -6.79 5.72 -13.71
N GLU A 82 -6.88 4.39 -13.62
CA GLU A 82 -8.12 3.64 -13.78
C GLU A 82 -8.94 3.70 -12.48
N THR A 83 -10.25 3.96 -12.59
CA THR A 83 -11.13 4.28 -11.46
C THR A 83 -11.29 3.09 -10.52
N ASP A 84 -11.55 1.89 -11.04
CA ASP A 84 -11.74 0.69 -10.23
C ASP A 84 -10.41 0.21 -9.59
N GLY A 85 -9.27 0.39 -10.26
CA GLY A 85 -7.94 0.11 -9.75
C GLY A 85 -7.60 1.02 -8.56
N LEU A 86 -7.89 2.32 -8.68
CA LEU A 86 -7.74 3.27 -7.59
C LEU A 86 -8.76 3.02 -6.45
N LEU A 87 -10.00 2.64 -6.76
CA LEU A 87 -10.99 2.24 -5.75
C LEU A 87 -10.53 1.01 -4.97
N PHE A 88 -9.94 0.02 -5.64
CA PHE A 88 -9.38 -1.16 -4.99
C PHE A 88 -8.22 -0.77 -4.06
N ALA A 89 -7.30 0.09 -4.52
CA ALA A 89 -6.23 0.63 -3.70
C ALA A 89 -6.76 1.38 -2.46
N ASN A 90 -7.81 2.20 -2.63
CA ASN A 90 -8.46 2.90 -1.53
C ASN A 90 -8.97 1.92 -0.46
N ASN A 91 -9.76 0.95 -0.89
CA ASN A 91 -10.41 0.00 0.02
C ASN A 91 -9.39 -0.87 0.75
N LEU A 92 -8.29 -1.25 0.09
CA LEU A 92 -7.19 -1.95 0.75
C LEU A 92 -6.50 -1.10 1.81
N LEU A 93 -6.20 0.17 1.52
CA LEU A 93 -5.59 1.10 2.47
C LEU A 93 -6.45 1.31 3.71
N LEU A 94 -7.76 1.51 3.52
CA LEU A 94 -8.69 1.70 4.64
C LEU A 94 -8.91 0.40 5.44
N ALA A 95 -8.67 -0.77 4.83
CA ALA A 95 -8.79 -2.06 5.49
C ALA A 95 -7.53 -2.53 6.24
N LEU A 96 -6.39 -1.83 6.16
CA LEU A 96 -5.12 -2.30 6.75
C LEU A 96 -5.21 -2.61 8.25
N ASP A 97 -6.02 -1.86 9.00
CA ASP A 97 -6.21 -2.07 10.44
C ASP A 97 -7.07 -3.30 10.78
N LEU A 98 -7.87 -3.77 9.81
CA LEU A 98 -8.64 -5.00 9.93
C LEU A 98 -7.74 -6.23 9.76
N PHE A 99 -6.67 -6.12 8.96
CA PHE A 99 -5.70 -7.20 8.72
C PHE A 99 -4.68 -7.33 9.86
N ARG A 100 -5.14 -7.77 11.03
CA ARG A 100 -4.33 -7.91 12.25
C ARG A 100 -3.40 -9.12 12.20
N MET A 101 -2.25 -9.04 12.85
CA MET A 101 -1.30 -10.15 12.95
C MET A 101 -1.82 -11.26 13.89
N PRO A 102 -1.40 -12.53 13.69
CA PRO A 102 -0.59 -13.02 12.58
C PRO A 102 -1.39 -13.29 11.29
N GLU A 103 -2.70 -13.53 11.37
CA GLU A 103 -3.51 -14.04 10.26
C GLU A 103 -3.65 -13.06 9.10
N GLY A 104 -3.66 -11.76 9.38
CA GLY A 104 -3.74 -10.68 8.39
C GLY A 104 -2.42 -10.35 7.69
N ARG A 105 -1.29 -10.96 8.06
CA ARG A 105 0.03 -10.62 7.53
C ARG A 105 0.09 -10.63 6.01
N LEU A 106 -0.42 -11.68 5.36
CA LEU A 106 -0.34 -11.82 3.90
C LEU A 106 -1.15 -10.73 3.19
N LEU A 107 -2.40 -10.49 3.62
CA LEU A 107 -3.26 -9.45 3.05
C LEU A 107 -2.67 -8.06 3.27
N LYS A 108 -2.17 -7.75 4.47
CA LYS A 108 -1.52 -6.46 4.76
C LYS A 108 -0.30 -6.25 3.85
N ARG A 109 0.56 -7.27 3.73
CA ARG A 109 1.72 -7.23 2.84
C ARG A 109 1.33 -6.99 1.39
N MET A 110 0.41 -7.79 0.84
CA MET A 110 -0.03 -7.64 -0.55
C MET A 110 -0.67 -6.28 -0.81
N SER A 111 -1.44 -5.77 0.15
CA SER A 111 -2.05 -4.44 0.07
C SER A 111 -1.00 -3.35 -0.08
N LEU A 112 0.01 -3.37 0.80
CA LEU A 112 1.11 -2.41 0.77
C LEU A 112 1.96 -2.56 -0.50
N THR A 113 2.24 -3.79 -0.96
CA THR A 113 2.99 -4.02 -2.20
C THR A 113 2.24 -3.49 -3.43
N PHE A 114 0.94 -3.77 -3.53
CA PHE A 114 0.10 -3.25 -4.62
C PHE A 114 0.11 -1.72 -4.66
N VAL A 115 -0.13 -1.08 -3.51
CA VAL A 115 -0.13 0.39 -3.40
C VAL A 115 1.26 0.96 -3.69
N PHE A 116 2.33 0.32 -3.20
CA PHE A 116 3.71 0.72 -3.49
C PHE A 116 3.99 0.71 -4.98
N ASN A 117 3.61 -0.36 -5.68
CA ASN A 117 3.79 -0.48 -7.12
C ASN A 117 3.05 0.62 -7.89
N ILE A 118 1.82 0.94 -7.49
CA ILE A 118 1.06 2.06 -8.07
C ILE A 118 1.74 3.41 -7.78
N CYS A 119 2.26 3.60 -6.57
CA CYS A 119 2.97 4.82 -6.17
C CYS A 119 4.32 5.01 -6.86
N LEU A 120 4.81 4.04 -7.64
CA LEU A 120 5.91 4.28 -8.57
C LEU A 120 5.51 5.28 -9.65
N GLU A 121 4.23 5.37 -9.99
CA GLU A 121 3.67 6.39 -10.88
C GLU A 121 3.23 7.64 -10.10
N ASN A 122 3.44 8.82 -10.69
CA ASN A 122 3.12 10.09 -10.03
C ASN A 122 1.63 10.23 -9.69
N ASN A 123 0.73 9.71 -10.54
CA ASN A 123 -0.70 9.71 -10.28
C ASN A 123 -1.07 8.82 -9.09
N GLY A 124 -0.37 7.69 -8.91
CA GLY A 124 -0.54 6.82 -7.76
C GLY A 124 -0.11 7.49 -6.45
N ALA A 125 1.03 8.18 -6.46
CA ALA A 125 1.49 8.92 -5.29
C ALA A 125 0.56 10.10 -4.95
N LYS A 126 0.12 10.87 -5.96
CA LYS A 126 -0.88 11.95 -5.80
C LYS A 126 -2.20 11.41 -5.27
N PHE A 127 -2.62 10.24 -5.75
CA PHE A 127 -3.79 9.56 -5.23
C PHE A 127 -3.62 9.34 -3.74
N VAL A 128 -2.60 8.61 -3.26
CA VAL A 128 -2.44 8.35 -1.82
C VAL A 128 -2.36 9.64 -0.99
N LEU A 129 -1.60 10.63 -1.44
CA LEU A 129 -1.39 11.89 -0.73
C LEU A 129 -2.60 12.83 -0.76
N GLY A 130 -3.57 12.61 -1.65
CA GLY A 130 -4.75 13.45 -1.78
C GLY A 130 -5.82 13.22 -0.71
N ASP A 131 -5.62 12.28 0.23
CA ASP A 131 -6.51 12.05 1.37
C ASP A 131 -5.69 11.58 2.57
N GLU A 132 -5.81 12.30 3.69
CA GLU A 132 -5.11 12.02 4.94
C GLU A 132 -5.44 10.63 5.50
N ALA A 133 -6.65 10.10 5.28
CA ALA A 133 -7.02 8.76 5.75
C ALA A 133 -6.15 7.67 5.12
N ARG A 134 -5.81 7.82 3.83
CA ARG A 134 -4.95 6.87 3.09
C ARG A 134 -3.51 6.90 3.59
N LEU A 135 -2.94 8.11 3.74
CA LEU A 135 -1.60 8.28 4.33
C LEU A 135 -1.58 7.76 5.78
N GLY A 136 -2.59 8.12 6.58
CA GLY A 136 -2.73 7.69 7.96
C GLY A 136 -2.75 6.17 8.12
N SER A 137 -3.41 5.43 7.22
CA SER A 137 -3.41 3.96 7.25
C SER A 137 -2.01 3.37 7.05
N ILE A 138 -1.18 3.96 6.19
CA ILE A 138 0.21 3.53 5.98
C ILE A 138 1.04 3.85 7.23
N VAL A 139 0.86 5.04 7.81
CA VAL A 139 1.54 5.46 9.04
C VAL A 139 1.22 4.52 10.20
N ARG A 140 -0.03 4.10 10.37
CA ARG A 140 -0.43 3.14 11.42
C ARG A 140 0.24 1.77 11.27
N CYS A 141 0.68 1.41 10.07
CA CYS A 141 1.43 0.18 9.85
C CYS A 141 2.88 0.23 10.36
N LEU A 142 3.35 1.37 10.86
CA LEU A 142 4.63 1.49 11.60
C LEU A 142 4.58 0.88 13.02
N ASP A 143 3.43 0.37 13.47
CA ASP A 143 3.30 -0.33 14.75
C ASP A 143 4.23 -1.55 14.80
N GLN A 144 5.04 -1.64 15.87
CA GLN A 144 6.02 -2.71 16.10
C GLN A 144 5.43 -4.11 16.25
N ASN A 145 4.12 -4.22 16.48
CA ASN A 145 3.41 -5.50 16.47
C ASN A 145 3.27 -6.09 15.05
N ASN A 146 3.52 -5.29 14.00
CA ASN A 146 3.56 -5.81 12.64
C ASN A 146 4.86 -6.58 12.37
N SER A 147 4.80 -7.52 11.42
CA SER A 147 5.98 -8.26 10.97
C SER A 147 6.98 -7.36 10.24
N GLN A 148 8.26 -7.74 10.25
CA GLN A 148 9.33 -6.95 9.63
C GLN A 148 9.09 -6.64 8.15
N ASP A 149 8.51 -7.56 7.37
CA ASP A 149 8.22 -7.33 5.96
C ASP A 149 7.10 -6.29 5.74
N VAL A 150 6.12 -6.23 6.63
CA VAL A 150 5.09 -5.17 6.62
C VAL A 150 5.71 -3.83 6.99
N LEU A 151 6.59 -3.80 7.99
CA LEU A 151 7.32 -2.59 8.37
C LEU A 151 8.19 -2.08 7.22
N THR A 152 8.95 -2.96 6.56
CA THR A 152 9.80 -2.59 5.41
C THR A 152 8.99 -1.96 4.29
N LEU A 153 7.86 -2.56 3.92
CA LEU A 153 6.98 -1.99 2.89
C LEU A 153 6.38 -0.66 3.31
N SER A 154 5.93 -0.53 4.56
CA SER A 154 5.32 0.70 5.08
C SER A 154 6.32 1.86 5.06
N VAL A 155 7.53 1.63 5.57
CA VAL A 155 8.62 2.60 5.57
C VAL A 155 9.02 2.96 4.12
N SER A 156 9.20 1.96 3.26
CA SER A 156 9.57 2.18 1.85
C SER A 156 8.52 3.02 1.10
N LEU A 157 7.24 2.76 1.36
CA LEU A 157 6.14 3.52 0.79
C LEU A 157 6.16 4.97 1.27
N LEU A 158 6.34 5.22 2.56
CA LEU A 158 6.44 6.58 3.10
C LEU A 158 7.63 7.34 2.48
N VAL A 159 8.80 6.70 2.36
CA VAL A 159 9.96 7.27 1.66
C VAL A 159 9.60 7.62 0.21
N ARG A 160 8.97 6.70 -0.52
CA ARG A 160 8.56 6.91 -1.92
C ARG A 160 7.59 8.07 -2.06
N LEU A 161 6.64 8.21 -1.14
CA LEU A 161 5.64 9.28 -1.12
C LEU A 161 6.29 10.63 -0.84
N ILE A 162 7.14 10.75 0.19
CA ILE A 162 7.86 12.00 0.48
C ILE A 162 8.73 12.40 -0.72
N LYS A 163 9.47 11.46 -1.33
CA LYS A 163 10.32 11.74 -2.49
C LYS A 163 9.53 12.05 -3.77
N SER A 164 8.25 11.69 -3.83
CA SER A 164 7.38 12.00 -4.97
C SER A 164 7.00 13.47 -5.06
N VAL A 165 7.07 14.19 -3.93
CA VAL A 165 6.62 15.57 -3.82
C VAL A 165 7.82 16.50 -4.08
N PRO A 166 7.80 17.31 -5.15
CA PRO A 166 8.89 18.24 -5.43
C PRO A 166 8.87 19.41 -4.44
N GLU A 167 7.68 19.86 -4.04
CA GLU A 167 7.50 21.00 -3.16
C GLU A 167 7.90 20.65 -1.73
N TYR A 168 8.82 21.45 -1.23
CA TYR A 168 9.33 21.34 0.11
C TYR A 168 8.27 21.47 1.20
N ARG A 169 7.38 22.47 1.11
CA ARG A 169 6.35 22.71 2.13
C ARG A 169 5.42 21.50 2.27
N THR A 170 4.92 21.01 1.15
CA THR A 170 4.06 19.82 1.11
C THR A 170 4.80 18.58 1.66
N ARG A 171 6.10 18.41 1.39
CA ARG A 171 6.89 17.34 2.04
C ARG A 171 7.01 17.50 3.56
N ALA A 172 7.14 18.74 4.06
CA ALA A 172 7.16 19.01 5.50
C ALA A 172 5.83 18.63 6.16
N GLU A 173 4.71 18.99 5.55
CA GLU A 173 3.36 18.67 6.03
C GLU A 173 3.15 17.15 6.10
N ILE A 174 3.58 16.41 5.08
CA ILE A 174 3.56 14.93 5.09
C ILE A 174 4.44 14.38 6.21
N ALA A 175 5.67 14.87 6.35
CA ALA A 175 6.61 14.40 7.36
C ALA A 175 6.12 14.63 8.80
N LEU A 176 5.36 15.69 9.05
CA LEU A 176 4.74 15.96 10.35
C LEU A 176 3.70 14.92 10.75
N GLN A 177 3.07 14.24 9.79
CA GLN A 177 2.10 13.16 10.07
C GLN A 177 2.78 11.85 10.47
N ILE A 178 4.11 11.72 10.30
CA ILE A 178 4.86 10.49 10.55
C ILE A 178 5.48 10.54 11.96
N PRO A 179 5.09 9.65 12.90
CA PRO A 179 5.59 9.67 14.27
C PRO A 179 7.09 9.32 14.34
N ARG A 180 7.93 10.33 14.59
CA ARG A 180 9.39 10.17 14.71
C ARG A 180 9.81 9.10 15.72
N VAL A 181 9.11 9.01 16.84
CA VAL A 181 9.39 8.03 17.90
C VAL A 181 9.26 6.60 17.35
N MET A 182 8.22 6.33 16.58
CA MET A 182 8.01 5.01 15.98
C MET A 182 9.10 4.68 14.96
N VAL A 183 9.44 5.63 14.08
CA VAL A 183 10.50 5.44 13.08
C VAL A 183 11.85 5.18 13.76
N LYS A 184 12.21 5.94 14.80
CA LYS A 184 13.43 5.73 15.61
C LYS A 184 13.50 4.33 16.19
N GLN A 185 12.40 3.83 16.75
CA GLN A 185 12.38 2.47 17.29
C GLN A 185 12.63 1.42 16.18
N ILE A 186 12.04 1.59 15.00
CA ILE A 186 12.27 0.70 13.87
C ILE A 186 13.75 0.68 13.45
N THR A 187 14.47 1.80 13.52
CA THR A 187 15.92 1.84 13.21
C THR A 187 16.79 0.97 14.14
N SER A 188 16.26 0.53 15.28
CA SER A 188 16.95 -0.36 16.22
C SER A 188 16.79 -1.85 15.90
N THR A 189 16.10 -2.20 14.80
CA THR A 189 15.92 -3.59 14.37
C THR A 189 17.24 -4.27 14.00
N SER A 190 17.28 -5.60 14.12
CA SER A 190 18.39 -6.43 13.63
C SER A 190 18.35 -6.67 12.13
N ASN A 191 17.22 -6.38 11.48
CA ASN A 191 17.08 -6.51 10.02
C ASN A 191 17.75 -5.34 9.30
N GLN A 192 18.83 -5.61 8.58
CA GLN A 192 19.66 -4.57 7.96
C GLN A 192 18.88 -3.74 6.91
N GLU A 193 18.10 -4.39 6.04
CA GLU A 193 17.32 -3.71 5.00
C GLU A 193 16.28 -2.76 5.60
N LEU A 194 15.53 -3.24 6.61
CA LEU A 194 14.55 -2.42 7.32
C LEU A 194 15.24 -1.27 8.06
N LYS A 195 16.37 -1.54 8.71
CA LYS A 195 17.15 -0.53 9.43
C LYS A 195 17.62 0.60 8.50
N GLU A 196 18.18 0.25 7.35
CA GLU A 196 18.66 1.22 6.35
C GLU A 196 17.50 2.09 5.83
N THR A 197 16.41 1.44 5.43
CA THR A 197 15.23 2.15 4.91
C THR A 197 14.59 3.04 5.97
N ALA A 198 14.50 2.57 7.23
CA ALA A 198 13.95 3.34 8.35
C ALA A 198 14.86 4.50 8.75
N SER A 199 16.18 4.33 8.66
CA SER A 199 17.14 5.41 8.89
C SER A 199 16.98 6.50 7.83
N HIS A 200 16.82 6.11 6.56
CA HIS A 200 16.55 7.08 5.50
C HIS A 200 15.21 7.81 5.69
N LEU A 201 14.16 7.10 6.11
CA LEU A 201 12.89 7.75 6.47
C LEU A 201 13.08 8.73 7.64
N LEU A 202 13.86 8.34 8.65
CA LEU A 202 14.14 9.18 9.81
C LEU A 202 14.84 10.48 9.40
N GLU A 203 15.87 10.40 8.56
CA GLU A 203 16.56 11.56 7.99
C GLU A 203 15.58 12.50 7.26
N LEU A 204 14.67 11.93 6.45
CA LEU A 204 13.68 12.71 5.73
C LEU A 204 12.71 13.44 6.66
N VAL A 205 12.28 12.82 7.78
CA VAL A 205 11.32 13.43 8.71
C VAL A 205 11.96 14.35 9.77
N GLU A 206 13.28 14.25 9.95
CA GLU A 206 14.06 15.09 10.86
C GLU A 206 14.77 16.26 10.16
N PHE A 207 14.81 16.28 8.82
CA PHE A 207 15.55 17.27 8.06
C PHE A 207 15.16 18.71 8.46
N ASP A 208 16.17 19.55 8.74
CA ASP A 208 16.00 20.91 9.29
C ASP A 208 15.19 21.86 8.40
N TRP A 209 15.07 21.47 7.15
CA TRP A 209 14.34 22.20 6.15
C TRP A 209 12.82 22.15 6.44
N ILE A 210 12.33 21.04 7.01
CA ILE A 210 10.94 20.91 7.49
C ILE A 210 10.61 22.01 8.51
N LYS A 211 11.56 22.33 9.41
CA LYS A 211 11.41 23.41 10.41
C LYS A 211 11.38 24.78 9.73
N ALA A 212 12.20 25.00 8.71
CA ALA A 212 12.21 26.25 7.94
C ALA A 212 10.93 26.43 7.09
N ALA A 213 10.29 25.35 6.61
CA ALA A 213 9.01 25.41 5.89
C ALA A 213 7.87 25.90 6.79
N ILE A 214 7.83 25.36 8.01
CA ILE A 214 6.83 25.68 9.03
C ILE A 214 7.00 27.11 9.53
N ASN A 215 8.25 27.59 9.66
CA ASN A 215 8.54 28.92 10.21
C ASN A 215 8.39 30.07 9.19
N ASN A 216 8.53 29.82 7.89
CA ASN A 216 8.41 30.84 6.84
C ASN A 216 6.96 31.02 6.30
N GLY A 217 5.97 30.40 6.94
CA GLY A 217 4.54 30.53 6.64
C GLY A 217 3.79 31.55 7.51
N LYS A 218 4.51 32.46 8.19
CA LYS A 218 3.95 33.65 8.84
C LYS A 218 4.16 34.87 7.97
#